data_AF-A0A2E4A7Z0-F1
#
_entry.id   AF-A0A2E4A7Z0-F1
#
_cell.length_a   1.000
_cell.length_b   1.000
_cell.length_c   1.000
_cell.angle_alpha   90.00
_cell.angle_beta   90.00
_cell.angle_gamma   90.00
#
_symmetry.space_group_name_H-M   'P 1'
#
loop_
_entity.id
_entity.type
_entity.pdbx_description
1 polymer ?
#
loop_
_entity_poly.entity_id
_entity_poly.type
_entity_poly.pdbx_seq_one_letter_code
_entity_poly.pdbx_strand_id
1 'polypeptide(L)' 'MNSSTGGVFKRKKFKKLFLYLHLGCLFILIGYGINDYVSGKSLGGDYWGTLIMLIAILPGTLHIQNKE' A
#
# COMPACT_ATOMS: atom_id res chain seq x y z
N MET A 1 -29.20 16.70 -15.20
CA MET A 1 -29.12 16.06 -13.87
C MET A 1 -27.69 15.60 -13.63
N ASN A 2 -26.94 16.42 -12.88
CA ASN A 2 -25.65 16.25 -12.20
C ASN A 2 -24.50 15.43 -12.82
N SER A 3 -23.68 16.08 -13.66
CA SER A 3 -22.31 15.66 -14.00
C SER A 3 -21.33 15.63 -12.80
N SER A 4 -21.73 16.19 -11.64
CA SER A 4 -20.92 16.20 -10.42
C SER A 4 -20.83 14.83 -9.72
N THR A 5 -21.87 13.98 -9.84
CA THR A 5 -21.93 12.70 -9.12
C THR A 5 -20.97 11.64 -9.70
N GLY A 6 -20.67 11.71 -11.00
CA GLY A 6 -19.75 10.77 -11.67
C GLY A 6 -18.28 10.94 -11.26
N GLY A 7 -17.85 12.17 -10.97
CA GLY A 7 -16.47 12.46 -10.55
C GLY A 7 -16.14 11.94 -9.15
N VAL A 8 -17.10 12.05 -8.22
CA VAL A 8 -16.96 11.58 -6.83
C VAL A 8 -16.89 10.05 -6.78
N PHE A 9 -17.72 9.36 -7.57
CA PHE A 9 -17.73 7.90 -7.62
C PHE A 9 -16.43 7.32 -8.20
N LYS A 10 -15.85 7.98 -9.22
CA LYS A 10 -14.55 7.62 -9.80
C LYS A 10 -13.42 7.80 -8.78
N ARG A 11 -13.41 8.90 -8.01
CA ARG A 11 -12.42 9.16 -6.95
C ARG A 11 -12.42 8.10 -5.85
N LYS A 12 -13.60 7.70 -5.34
CA LYS A 12 -13.71 6.65 -4.30
C LYS A 12 -13.17 5.29 -4.78
N LYS A 13 -13.44 4.91 -6.02
CA LYS A 13 -12.88 3.69 -6.63
C LYS A 13 -11.36 3.76 -6.79
N PHE A 14 -10.83 4.90 -7.24
CA PHE A 14 -9.38 5.10 -7.38
C PHE A 14 -8.64 5.04 -6.03
N LYS A 15 -9.22 5.64 -4.98
CA LYS A 15 -8.67 5.57 -3.63
C LYS A 15 -8.60 4.12 -3.12
N LYS A 16 -9.70 3.36 -3.22
CA LYS A 16 -9.71 1.94 -2.85
C LYS A 16 -8.68 1.15 -3.65
N LEU A 17 -8.59 1.36 -4.97
CA LEU A 17 -7.60 0.71 -5.82
C LEU A 17 -6.16 0.98 -5.35
N PHE A 18 -5.85 2.21 -4.97
CA PHE A 18 -4.54 2.57 -4.44
C PHE A 18 -4.22 1.85 -3.12
N LEU A 19 -5.21 1.66 -2.25
CA LEU A 19 -5.03 0.92 -0.99
C LEU A 19 -4.76 -0.57 -1.25
N TYR A 20 -5.50 -1.18 -2.18
CA TYR A 20 -5.27 -2.57 -2.59
C TYR A 20 -3.91 -2.75 -3.24
N LEU A 21 -3.47 -1.81 -4.08
CA LEU A 21 -2.13 -1.82 -4.68
C LEU A 21 -1.06 -1.72 -3.59
N HIS A 22 -1.23 -0.83 -2.62
CA HIS A 22 -0.30 -0.67 -1.50
C HIS A 22 -0.23 -1.92 -0.63
N LEU A 23 -1.36 -2.56 -0.30
CA LEU A 23 -1.39 -3.84 0.40
C LEU A 23 -0.69 -4.93 -0.43
N GLY A 24 -0.95 -4.99 -1.74
CA GLY A 24 -0.33 -5.95 -2.65
C GLY A 24 1.20 -5.82 -2.67
N CYS A 25 1.73 -4.61 -2.78
CA CYS A 25 3.17 -4.35 -2.70
C CYS A 25 3.75 -4.82 -1.35
N LEU A 26 3.01 -4.62 -0.25
CA LEU A 26 3.44 -5.02 1.08
C LEU A 26 3.52 -6.55 1.22
N PHE A 27 2.52 -7.28 0.69
CA PHE A 27 2.55 -8.74 0.64
C PHE A 27 3.69 -9.30 -0.23
N ILE A 28 3.92 -8.70 -1.41
CA ILE A 28 5.03 -9.10 -2.28
C ILE A 28 6.37 -8.87 -1.59
N LEU A 29 6.53 -7.72 -0.92
CA LEU A 29 7.77 -7.39 -0.20
C LEU A 29 8.02 -8.37 0.94
N ILE A 30 7.01 -8.69 1.75
CA ILE A 30 7.10 -9.71 2.81
C ILE A 30 7.46 -11.07 2.22
N GLY A 31 6.80 -11.49 1.14
CA GLY A 31 7.08 -12.76 0.47
C GLY A 31 8.51 -12.84 -0.07
N TYR A 32 9.01 -11.74 -0.64
CA TYR A 32 10.39 -11.62 -1.07
C TYR A 32 11.36 -11.73 0.10
N GLY A 33 11.08 -11.06 1.22
CA GLY A 33 11.89 -11.17 2.43
C GLY A 33 11.92 -12.57 3.02
N ILE A 34 10.78 -13.26 3.06
CA ILE A 34 10.71 -14.65 3.51
C ILE A 34 11.55 -15.55 2.58
N ASN A 35 11.47 -15.35 1.26
CA ASN A 35 12.26 -16.11 0.30
C ASN A 35 13.77 -15.89 0.46
N ASP A 36 14.20 -14.64 0.60
CA ASP A 36 15.62 -14.32 0.82
C ASP A 36 16.11 -14.86 2.17
N TYR A 37 15.29 -14.79 3.23
CA TYR A 37 15.58 -15.38 4.53
C TYR A 37 15.75 -16.92 4.45
N VAL A 38 14.84 -17.61 3.78
CA VAL A 38 14.91 -19.07 3.57
C VAL A 38 16.12 -19.45 2.69
N SER A 39 16.48 -18.58 1.74
CA SER A 39 17.64 -18.76 0.87
C SER A 39 18.97 -18.44 1.57
N GLY A 40 18.95 -18.03 2.85
CA GLY A 40 20.15 -17.67 3.62
C GLY A 40 20.80 -16.37 3.19
N LYS A 41 20.09 -15.52 2.43
CA LYS A 41 20.57 -14.20 2.03
C LYS A 41 20.29 -13.19 3.14
N SER A 42 21.29 -12.35 3.41
CA SER A 42 21.13 -11.27 4.38
C SER A 42 20.23 -10.18 3.80
N LEU A 43 19.10 -9.94 4.44
CA LEU A 43 18.23 -8.80 4.11
C LEU A 43 18.91 -7.51 4.58
N GLY A 44 19.29 -6.68 3.61
CA GLY A 44 19.94 -5.40 3.86
C GLY A 44 19.04 -4.42 4.64
N GLY A 45 19.66 -3.39 5.23
CA GLY A 45 18.94 -2.33 5.94
C GLY A 45 17.91 -1.60 5.06
N ASP A 46 18.18 -1.50 3.75
CA ASP A 46 17.27 -0.89 2.78
C ASP A 46 15.94 -1.65 2.68
N TYR A 47 15.96 -2.98 2.80
CA TYR A 47 14.74 -3.81 2.80
C TYR A 47 13.88 -3.50 4.03
N TRP A 48 14.51 -3.51 5.22
CA TRP A 48 13.82 -3.23 6.49
C TRP A 48 13.32 -1.79 6.55
N GLY A 49 14.10 -0.82 6.06
CA GLY A 49 13.71 0.58 5.95
C GLY A 49 12.49 0.77 5.05
N THR A 50 12.49 0.12 3.88
CA THR A 50 11.35 0.16 2.94
C THR A 50 10.10 -0.46 3.57
N LEU A 51 10.23 -1.57 4.29
CA LEU A 51 9.12 -2.24 4.96
C LEU A 51 8.48 -1.35 6.04
N ILE A 52 9.30 -0.74 6.90
CA ILE A 52 8.83 0.17 7.96
C ILE A 52 8.16 1.41 7.36
N MET A 53 8.74 1.98 6.30
CA MET A 53 8.18 3.15 5.62
C MET A 53 6.79 2.85 5.03
N LEU A 54 6.63 1.71 4.38
CA LEU A 54 5.33 1.28 3.83
C LEU A 54 4.29 1.07 4.93
N ILE A 55 4.67 0.49 6.06
CA ILE A 55 3.76 0.33 7.22
C ILE A 55 3.39 1.70 7.80
N ALA A 56 4.34 2.64 7.90
CA ALA A 56 4.11 3.97 8.47
C ALA A 56 3.18 4.84 7.60
N ILE A 57 3.20 4.67 6.27
CA ILE A 57 2.34 5.40 5.33
C ILE A 57 0.90 4.83 5.30
N LEU A 58 0.71 3.58 5.75
CA LEU A 58 -0.59 2.90 5.76
C LEU A 58 -1.69 3.62 6.59
N PRO A 59 -1.46 4.06 7.84
CA PRO A 59 -2.47 4.83 8.58
C PRO A 59 -2.78 6.19 7.93
N GLY A 60 -1.77 6.84 7.35
CA GLY A 60 -1.94 8.11 6.63
C GLY A 60 -2.82 7.96 5.39
N THR A 61 -2.58 6.91 4.60
CA THR A 61 -3.41 6.58 3.43
C THR A 61 -4.82 6.15 3.84
N LEU A 62 -5.01 5.37 4.91
CA LEU A 62 -6.33 5.04 5.45
C LEU A 62 -7.11 6.26 5.93
N HIS A 63 -6.48 7.19 6.64
CA HIS A 63 -7.14 8.41 7.13
C HIS A 63 -7.65 9.27 5.96
N ILE A 64 -6.84 9.43 4.89
CA ILE A 64 -7.24 10.19 3.67
C ILE A 64 -8.42 9.52 2.94
N GLN A 65 -8.59 8.20 3.10
CA GLN A 65 -9.73 7.47 2.54
C GLN A 65 -10.99 7.55 3.40
N ASN A 66 -10.84 7.64 4.71
CA ASN A 66 -11.98 7.72 5.64
C ASN A 66 -12.56 9.13 5.80
N LYS A 67 -11.82 10.17 5.41
CA LYS A 67 -12.24 11.59 5.54
C LYS A 67 -13.18 12.08 4.42
N GLU A 68 -13.89 11.17 3.76
CA GLU A 68 -14.85 11.47 2.68
C GLU A 68 -16.31 11.37 3.13
#